data_AF-A0A150R1N0-F1
#
_entry.id   AF-A0A150R1N0-F1
#
_cell.length_a   1.000
_cell.length_b   1.000
_cell.length_c   1.000
_cell.angle_alpha   90.00
_cell.angle_beta   90.00
_cell.angle_gamma   90.00
#
_symmetry.space_group_name_H-M   'P 1'
#
loop_
_entity.id
_entity.type
_entity.pdbx_description
1 polymer ?
#
loop_
_entity_poly.entity_id
_entity_poly.type
_entity_poly.pdbx_seq_one_letter_code
_entity_poly.pdbx_strand_id
1 'polypeptide(L)'
;GGAAAPAMDGPTYSVRLRDLEQRIDELKEQIRRSHTRLSLLSDTILSGGGAGSRAAIKFNNELSTAFRVTRVLIVLDGAVQYNKTDQSGALAEQAEIPIFNGSVPPGDHTLQVLVNLQGNGYGVFSYLRGYRFEVRSSHSFTAVEGKTINLQAVAFEKGGVTTPLEERPAVRFVEKIVSGLADAPGQPAAAAGGK
;
A
#
# COMPACT_ATOMS: atom_id res chain seq x y z
N GLY A 1 -11.03 50.93 2.31
CA GLY A 1 -11.30 50.10 3.50
C GLY A 1 -11.81 48.76 3.03
N GLY A 2 -11.44 47.70 3.75
CA GLY A 2 -11.40 46.31 3.28
C GLY A 2 -12.74 45.66 2.95
N ALA A 3 -12.70 44.72 1.99
CA ALA A 3 -13.73 43.74 1.70
C ALA A 3 -13.43 42.46 2.51
N ALA A 4 -14.41 42.00 3.30
CA ALA A 4 -14.34 40.78 4.10
C ALA A 4 -14.81 39.56 3.29
N ALA A 5 -14.10 38.44 3.42
CA ALA A 5 -14.43 37.15 2.80
C ALA A 5 -15.68 36.50 3.44
N PRO A 6 -16.48 35.71 2.71
CA PRO A 6 -17.65 35.05 3.26
C PRO A 6 -17.25 33.85 4.13
N ALA A 7 -17.88 33.74 5.30
CA ALA A 7 -17.84 32.57 6.17
C ALA A 7 -18.61 31.41 5.52
N MET A 8 -18.06 30.19 5.55
CA MET A 8 -18.75 28.98 5.07
C MET A 8 -19.62 28.37 6.17
N ASP A 9 -20.88 28.06 5.83
CA ASP A 9 -21.93 27.61 6.76
C ASP A 9 -21.94 26.09 7.07
N GLY A 10 -22.32 25.77 8.32
CA GLY A 10 -22.42 24.43 8.92
C GLY A 10 -23.36 23.37 8.28
N PRO A 11 -24.37 23.68 7.45
CA PRO A 11 -25.19 22.65 6.79
C PRO A 11 -24.38 21.76 5.83
N THR A 12 -23.35 22.33 5.18
CA THR A 12 -22.48 21.65 4.21
C THR A 12 -21.60 20.59 4.86
N TYR A 13 -21.28 20.74 6.15
CA TYR A 13 -20.53 19.74 6.92
C TYR A 13 -21.39 18.51 7.27
N SER A 14 -22.68 18.70 7.55
CA SER A 14 -23.58 17.61 7.95
C SER A 14 -23.88 16.62 6.81
N VAL A 15 -23.89 17.10 5.56
CA VAL A 15 -24.12 16.26 4.37
C VAL A 15 -22.89 15.41 4.04
N ARG A 16 -21.67 15.96 4.24
CA ARG A 16 -20.41 15.24 4.03
C ARG A 16 -20.17 14.17 5.10
N LEU A 17 -20.65 14.36 6.32
CA LEU A 17 -20.53 13.39 7.40
C LEU A 17 -21.40 12.14 7.16
N ARG A 18 -22.62 12.32 6.61
CA ARG A 18 -23.54 11.23 6.29
C ARG A 18 -23.06 10.35 5.13
N ASP A 19 -22.42 10.93 4.12
CA ASP A 19 -21.84 10.18 2.98
C ASP A 19 -20.61 9.36 3.42
N LEU A 20 -19.84 9.84 4.40
CA LEU A 20 -18.73 9.08 5.01
C LEU A 20 -19.23 7.91 5.87
N GLU A 21 -20.31 8.09 6.64
CA GLU A 21 -20.92 7.01 7.43
C GLU A 21 -21.47 5.90 6.52
N GLN A 22 -22.14 6.25 5.42
CA GLN A 22 -22.64 5.28 4.44
C GLN A 22 -21.52 4.48 3.77
N ARG A 23 -20.40 5.12 3.43
CA ARG A 23 -19.22 4.44 2.86
C ARG A 23 -18.51 3.52 3.86
N ILE A 24 -18.54 3.83 5.15
CA ILE A 24 -17.97 2.97 6.21
C ILE A 24 -18.81 1.70 6.39
N ASP A 25 -20.14 1.80 6.32
CA ASP A 25 -21.01 0.65 6.53
C ASP A 25 -21.02 -0.31 5.32
N GLU A 26 -20.87 0.20 4.09
CA GLU A 26 -20.63 -0.64 2.91
C GLU A 26 -19.30 -1.41 3.00
N LEU A 27 -18.24 -0.77 3.53
CA LEU A 27 -16.93 -1.40 3.70
C LEU A 27 -16.96 -2.50 4.77
N LYS A 28 -17.70 -2.29 5.88
CA LYS A 28 -17.87 -3.30 6.94
C LYS A 28 -18.62 -4.53 6.45
N GLU A 29 -19.65 -4.33 5.62
CA GLU A 29 -20.43 -5.45 5.10
C GLU A 29 -19.64 -6.28 4.07
N GLN A 30 -18.74 -5.66 3.30
CA GLN A 30 -17.78 -6.38 2.46
C GLN A 30 -16.79 -7.21 3.29
N ILE A 31 -16.26 -6.65 4.40
CA ILE A 31 -15.36 -7.38 5.32
C ILE A 31 -16.06 -8.59 5.95
N ARG A 32 -17.32 -8.42 6.39
CA ARG A 32 -18.09 -9.47 7.06
C ARG A 32 -18.40 -10.65 6.13
N ARG A 33 -18.75 -10.38 4.87
CA ARG A 33 -18.99 -11.45 3.87
C ARG A 33 -17.71 -12.20 3.50
N SER A 34 -16.57 -11.51 3.46
CA SER A 34 -15.27 -12.16 3.23
C SER A 34 -14.89 -13.12 4.37
N HIS A 35 -15.14 -12.74 5.63
CA HIS A 35 -14.85 -13.60 6.79
C HIS A 35 -15.62 -14.93 6.79
N THR A 36 -16.89 -14.95 6.36
CA THR A 36 -17.67 -16.20 6.31
C THR A 36 -17.22 -17.15 5.21
N ARG A 37 -16.71 -16.63 4.08
CA ARG A 37 -16.18 -17.47 2.98
C ARG A 37 -14.81 -18.06 3.32
N LEU A 38 -13.96 -17.34 4.06
CA LEU A 38 -12.65 -17.80 4.50
C LEU A 38 -12.71 -19.05 5.40
N SER A 39 -13.70 -19.11 6.31
CA SER A 39 -13.86 -20.24 7.23
C SER A 39 -14.16 -21.57 6.53
N LEU A 40 -14.77 -21.56 5.35
CA LEU A 40 -15.10 -22.79 4.61
C LEU A 40 -13.93 -23.28 3.73
N LEU A 41 -12.92 -22.44 3.49
CA LEU A 41 -11.76 -22.79 2.65
C LEU A 41 -10.56 -23.28 3.48
N SER A 42 -10.46 -22.87 4.75
CA SER A 42 -9.37 -23.28 5.64
C SER A 42 -9.36 -24.80 5.94
N ASP A 43 -10.53 -25.43 5.98
CA ASP A 43 -10.64 -26.87 6.26
C ASP A 43 -10.14 -27.78 5.12
N THR A 44 -10.05 -27.27 3.88
CA THR A 44 -9.58 -28.08 2.74
C THR A 44 -8.05 -28.12 2.62
N ILE A 45 -7.33 -27.14 3.22
CA ILE A 45 -5.87 -27.03 3.08
C ILE A 45 -5.12 -27.93 4.07
N LEU A 46 -5.69 -28.28 5.23
CA LEU A 46 -5.03 -29.14 6.21
C LEU A 46 -5.11 -30.65 5.88
N SER A 47 -6.01 -31.08 4.99
CA SER A 47 -6.28 -32.52 4.78
C SER A 47 -5.77 -33.11 3.47
N GLY A 48 -5.21 -32.34 2.53
CA GLY A 48 -4.85 -32.93 1.24
C GLY A 48 -3.93 -32.11 0.34
N GLY A 49 -2.62 -32.38 0.44
CA GLY A 49 -1.75 -32.61 -0.73
C GLY A 49 -1.59 -31.55 -1.82
N GLY A 50 -2.08 -30.32 -1.65
CA GLY A 50 -1.88 -29.23 -2.61
C GLY A 50 -0.55 -28.51 -2.39
N ALA A 51 0.20 -28.26 -3.47
CA ALA A 51 1.46 -27.53 -3.40
C ALA A 51 1.17 -26.06 -3.04
N GLY A 52 1.36 -25.67 -1.77
CA GLY A 52 1.11 -24.29 -1.31
C GLY A 52 1.70 -23.21 -2.23
N SER A 53 1.10 -22.03 -2.30
CA SER A 53 1.61 -20.92 -3.12
C SER A 53 2.58 -20.03 -2.36
N ARG A 54 3.34 -19.18 -3.08
CA ARG A 54 4.24 -18.19 -2.48
C ARG A 54 3.97 -16.79 -2.98
N ALA A 55 4.24 -15.80 -2.14
CA ALA A 55 4.23 -14.40 -2.49
C ALA A 55 5.56 -13.74 -2.10
N ALA A 56 6.11 -12.96 -3.02
CA ALA A 56 7.23 -12.06 -2.81
C ALA A 56 6.74 -10.63 -3.08
N ILE A 57 6.65 -9.82 -2.02
CA ILE A 57 6.13 -8.46 -2.05
C ILE A 57 7.27 -7.50 -1.74
N LYS A 58 7.39 -6.47 -2.57
CA LYS A 58 8.31 -5.37 -2.35
C LYS A 58 7.64 -4.03 -2.56
N PHE A 59 8.18 -3.01 -1.92
CA PHE A 59 7.80 -1.63 -2.11
C PHE A 59 8.93 -0.90 -2.82
N ASN A 60 8.59 -0.16 -3.87
CA ASN A 60 9.53 0.64 -4.65
C ASN A 60 9.16 2.11 -4.55
N ASN A 61 10.14 2.95 -4.23
CA ASN A 61 9.98 4.39 -4.19
C ASN A 61 10.56 5.02 -5.47
N GLU A 62 9.68 5.41 -6.40
CA GLU A 62 10.02 6.12 -7.64
C GLU A 62 9.63 7.61 -7.57
N LEU A 63 9.28 8.14 -6.38
CA LEU A 63 8.99 9.55 -6.20
C LEU A 63 10.26 10.40 -6.38
N SER A 64 10.11 11.57 -6.99
CA SER A 64 11.20 12.54 -7.08
C SER A 64 11.48 13.19 -5.72
N THR A 65 12.56 13.98 -5.68
CA THR A 65 12.96 14.77 -4.51
C THR A 65 11.95 15.84 -4.10
N ALA A 66 10.88 16.05 -4.87
CA ALA A 66 9.76 16.91 -4.47
C ALA A 66 8.98 16.34 -3.28
N PHE A 67 8.95 15.01 -3.14
CA PHE A 67 8.24 14.29 -2.10
C PHE A 67 9.20 13.49 -1.23
N ARG A 68 9.02 13.61 0.08
CA ARG A 68 9.75 12.83 1.06
C ARG A 68 8.83 11.80 1.69
N VAL A 69 9.16 10.52 1.55
CA VAL A 69 8.44 9.45 2.25
C VAL A 69 8.71 9.54 3.75
N THR A 70 7.64 9.71 4.53
CA THR A 70 7.70 9.81 6.00
C THR A 70 7.07 8.61 6.70
N ARG A 71 6.19 7.88 6.03
CA ARG A 71 5.67 6.61 6.52
C ARG A 71 5.31 5.68 5.37
N VAL A 72 5.58 4.40 5.57
CA VAL A 72 5.04 3.30 4.76
C VAL A 72 4.39 2.28 5.68
N LEU A 73 3.10 2.01 5.44
CA LEU A 73 2.33 0.97 6.08
C LEU A 73 1.81 0.03 4.99
N ILE A 74 2.11 -1.26 5.12
CA ILE A 74 1.66 -2.29 4.20
C ILE A 74 1.00 -3.41 4.99
N VAL A 75 -0.19 -3.78 4.55
CA VAL A 75 -1.05 -4.79 5.16
C VAL A 75 -1.39 -5.82 4.10
N LEU A 76 -1.18 -7.10 4.41
CA LEU A 76 -1.57 -8.24 3.57
C LEU A 76 -2.64 -9.02 4.32
N ASP A 77 -3.83 -9.16 3.72
CA ASP A 77 -4.98 -9.88 4.28
C ASP A 77 -5.33 -9.46 5.72
N GLY A 78 -5.24 -8.16 6.00
CA GLY A 78 -5.49 -7.59 7.33
C GLY A 78 -4.32 -7.68 8.32
N ALA A 79 -3.26 -8.43 8.00
CA ALA A 79 -2.05 -8.50 8.82
C ALA A 79 -1.01 -7.46 8.38
N VAL A 80 -0.51 -6.66 9.32
CA VAL A 80 0.53 -5.67 9.06
C VAL A 80 1.85 -6.38 8.73
N GLN A 81 2.33 -6.22 7.50
CA GLN A 81 3.60 -6.78 7.04
C GLN A 81 4.75 -5.79 7.23
N TYR A 82 4.47 -4.50 7.08
CA TYR A 82 5.47 -3.45 7.26
C TYR A 82 4.83 -2.19 7.80
N ASN A 83 5.45 -1.56 8.79
CA ASN A 83 5.00 -0.28 9.33
C ASN A 83 6.21 0.49 9.84
N LYS A 84 6.73 1.40 9.02
CA LYS A 84 7.85 2.25 9.39
C LYS A 84 7.48 3.71 9.20
N THR A 85 7.76 4.51 10.23
CA THR A 85 7.67 5.97 10.19
C THR A 85 9.05 6.53 10.41
N ASP A 86 9.46 7.47 9.57
CA ASP A 86 10.76 8.10 9.63
C ASP A 86 10.67 9.58 9.27
N GLN A 87 11.22 10.43 10.14
CA GLN A 87 11.31 11.86 9.93
C GLN A 87 12.74 12.32 9.59
N SER A 88 13.72 11.40 9.60
CA SER A 88 15.12 11.67 9.26
C SER A 88 15.36 11.68 7.75
N GLY A 89 14.54 10.97 6.98
CA GLY A 89 14.57 10.94 5.51
C GLY A 89 15.23 9.69 4.96
N ALA A 90 15.84 8.88 5.81
CA ALA A 90 16.42 7.59 5.45
C ALA A 90 15.40 6.64 4.80
N LEU A 91 14.11 6.74 5.15
CA LEU A 91 13.06 5.95 4.49
C LEU A 91 12.81 6.39 3.03
N ALA A 92 12.98 7.68 2.73
CA ALA A 92 12.82 8.20 1.38
C ALA A 92 14.00 7.82 0.46
N GLU A 93 15.19 7.61 1.04
CA GLU A 93 16.39 7.18 0.32
C GLU A 93 16.35 5.70 -0.10
N GLN A 94 15.46 4.90 0.51
CA GLN A 94 15.29 3.49 0.16
C GLN A 94 14.45 3.37 -1.12
N ALA A 95 15.13 3.17 -2.24
CA ALA A 95 14.49 2.95 -3.54
C ALA A 95 13.68 1.63 -3.57
N GLU A 96 14.12 0.62 -2.83
CA GLU A 96 13.44 -0.67 -2.72
C GLU A 96 13.45 -1.18 -1.28
N ILE A 97 12.30 -1.66 -0.82
CA ILE A 97 12.11 -2.21 0.53
C ILE A 97 11.46 -3.59 0.38
N PRO A 98 12.14 -4.68 0.79
CA PRO A 98 11.51 -5.99 0.84
C PRO A 98 10.45 -6.01 1.95
N ILE A 99 9.23 -6.43 1.61
CA ILE A 99 8.08 -6.37 2.53
C ILE A 99 7.71 -7.75 3.04
N PHE A 100 7.58 -8.70 2.14
CA PHE A 100 7.19 -10.07 2.48
C PHE A 100 7.81 -11.02 1.48
N ASN A 101 8.29 -12.17 1.96
CA ASN A 101 8.69 -13.28 1.10
C ASN A 101 8.36 -14.57 1.84
N GLY A 102 7.31 -15.27 1.41
CA GLY A 102 6.82 -16.42 2.15
C GLY A 102 5.68 -17.15 1.48
N SER A 103 5.24 -18.22 2.12
CA SER A 103 4.10 -19.01 1.68
C SER A 103 2.79 -18.30 1.99
N VAL A 104 1.85 -18.36 1.06
CA VAL A 104 0.47 -17.89 1.23
C VAL A 104 -0.49 -19.00 0.77
N PRO A 105 -1.68 -19.11 1.38
CA PRO A 105 -2.72 -20.02 0.88
C PRO A 105 -3.04 -19.74 -0.59
N PRO A 106 -3.21 -20.73 -1.47
CA PRO A 106 -3.72 -20.45 -2.81
C PRO A 106 -5.10 -19.80 -2.74
N GLY A 107 -5.35 -18.79 -3.59
CA GLY A 107 -6.61 -18.05 -3.60
C GLY A 107 -6.43 -16.54 -3.73
N ASP A 108 -7.50 -15.80 -3.46
CA ASP A 108 -7.50 -14.34 -3.55
C ASP A 108 -6.97 -13.72 -2.25
N HIS A 109 -6.05 -12.77 -2.43
CA HIS A 109 -5.45 -11.98 -1.37
C HIS A 109 -5.66 -10.49 -1.64
N THR A 110 -5.50 -9.68 -0.60
CA THR A 110 -5.55 -8.22 -0.70
C THR A 110 -4.35 -7.58 -0.05
N LEU A 111 -3.62 -6.78 -0.83
CA LEU A 111 -2.56 -5.91 -0.37
C LEU A 111 -3.08 -4.48 -0.22
N GLN A 112 -2.92 -3.90 0.96
CA GLN A 112 -3.23 -2.50 1.23
C GLN A 112 -1.93 -1.74 1.52
N VAL A 113 -1.80 -0.57 0.91
CA VAL A 113 -0.63 0.28 1.00
C VAL A 113 -1.07 1.67 1.42
N LEU A 114 -0.44 2.20 2.47
CA LEU A 114 -0.57 3.58 2.89
C LEU A 114 0.82 4.21 2.95
N VAL A 115 1.00 5.30 2.22
CA VAL A 115 2.24 6.08 2.18
C VAL A 115 1.94 7.49 2.65
N ASN A 116 2.62 7.95 3.70
CA ASN A 116 2.61 9.38 4.05
C ASN A 116 3.84 10.05 3.49
N LEU A 117 3.61 11.21 2.87
CA LEU A 117 4.64 12.01 2.23
C LEU A 117 4.65 13.41 2.81
N GLN A 118 5.80 14.06 2.76
CA GLN A 118 5.96 15.48 3.02
C GLN A 118 6.45 16.18 1.76
N GLY A 119 5.81 17.29 1.39
CA GLY A 119 6.27 18.16 0.32
C GLY A 119 7.46 19.00 0.77
N ASN A 120 8.51 19.02 -0.05
CA ASN A 120 9.71 19.81 0.23
C ASN A 120 9.55 21.30 -0.16
N GLY A 121 8.63 21.59 -1.09
CA GLY A 121 8.26 22.96 -1.49
C GLY A 121 9.43 23.75 -2.08
N TYR A 122 9.91 23.34 -3.26
CA TYR A 122 10.99 23.99 -4.02
C TYR A 122 10.45 24.90 -5.12
N GLY A 123 11.14 26.01 -5.38
CA GLY A 123 10.82 26.94 -6.48
C GLY A 123 9.41 27.53 -6.38
N VAL A 124 8.68 27.51 -7.50
CA VAL A 124 7.28 27.97 -7.60
C VAL A 124 6.30 27.14 -6.74
N PHE A 125 6.75 26.01 -6.19
CA PHE A 125 5.94 25.11 -5.36
C PHE A 125 6.17 25.31 -3.85
N SER A 126 6.70 26.47 -3.44
CA SER A 126 6.97 26.78 -2.02
C SER A 126 5.76 26.61 -1.10
N TYR A 127 4.55 26.73 -1.65
CA TYR A 127 3.29 26.49 -0.94
C TYR A 127 3.13 25.05 -0.42
N LEU A 128 3.84 24.07 -0.99
CA LEU A 128 3.82 22.69 -0.54
C LEU A 128 4.75 22.40 0.63
N ARG A 129 5.56 23.38 1.06
CA ARG A 129 6.50 23.18 2.16
C ARG A 129 5.74 22.85 3.43
N GLY A 130 5.98 21.66 3.96
CA GLY A 130 5.30 21.18 5.18
C GLY A 130 3.90 20.62 4.92
N TYR A 131 3.43 20.62 3.67
CA TYR A 131 2.22 19.90 3.31
C TYR A 131 2.45 18.39 3.44
N ARG A 132 1.46 17.69 3.99
CA ARG A 132 1.50 16.25 4.17
C ARG A 132 0.48 15.61 3.25
N PHE A 133 0.93 14.61 2.50
CA PHE A 133 0.08 13.82 1.63
C PHE A 133 -0.08 12.44 2.24
N GLU A 134 -1.29 11.90 2.13
CA GLU A 134 -1.58 10.53 2.47
C GLU A 134 -2.08 9.82 1.21
N VAL A 135 -1.32 8.85 0.74
CA VAL A 135 -1.68 8.04 -0.43
C VAL A 135 -2.10 6.67 0.06
N ARG A 136 -3.37 6.32 -0.15
CA ARG A 136 -3.92 4.99 0.14
C ARG A 136 -4.22 4.26 -1.15
N SER A 137 -3.84 2.99 -1.23
CA SER A 137 -4.14 2.13 -2.36
C SER A 137 -4.37 0.70 -1.89
N SER A 138 -5.25 -0.02 -2.58
CA SER A 138 -5.58 -1.41 -2.28
C SER A 138 -5.58 -2.20 -3.58
N HIS A 139 -5.07 -3.42 -3.52
CA HIS A 139 -4.94 -4.27 -4.69
C HIS A 139 -5.22 -5.73 -4.34
N SER A 140 -6.10 -6.34 -5.12
CA SER A 140 -6.42 -7.75 -4.97
C SER A 140 -5.64 -8.56 -6.00
N PHE A 141 -5.04 -9.67 -5.55
CA PHE A 141 -4.24 -10.56 -6.39
C PHE A 141 -4.55 -12.01 -6.07
N THR A 142 -4.39 -12.90 -7.04
CA THR A 142 -4.65 -14.33 -6.86
C THR A 142 -3.32 -15.09 -6.78
N ALA A 143 -3.07 -15.75 -5.65
CA ALA A 143 -1.97 -16.67 -5.49
C ALA A 143 -2.36 -18.03 -6.08
N VAL A 144 -1.53 -18.54 -6.99
CA VAL A 144 -1.79 -19.78 -7.71
C VAL A 144 -0.96 -20.90 -7.10
N GLU A 145 -1.59 -22.05 -6.88
CA GLU A 145 -0.96 -23.26 -6.38
C GLU A 145 0.32 -23.60 -7.16
N GLY A 146 1.41 -23.94 -6.44
CA GLY A 146 2.70 -24.26 -7.03
C GLY A 146 3.42 -23.12 -7.77
N LYS A 147 2.94 -21.87 -7.65
CA LYS A 147 3.55 -20.68 -8.24
C LYS A 147 3.96 -19.67 -7.19
N THR A 148 4.89 -18.80 -7.57
CA THR A 148 5.25 -17.60 -6.82
C THR A 148 4.66 -16.37 -7.52
N ILE A 149 3.88 -15.55 -6.80
CA ILE A 149 3.54 -14.21 -7.26
C ILE A 149 4.57 -13.20 -6.77
N ASN A 150 5.16 -12.45 -7.69
CA ASN A 150 6.00 -11.29 -7.39
C ASN A 150 5.14 -10.03 -7.54
N LEU A 151 4.89 -9.34 -6.44
CA LEU A 151 4.06 -8.15 -6.38
C LEU A 151 4.91 -6.95 -5.96
N GLN A 152 4.85 -5.87 -6.74
CA GLN A 152 5.55 -4.62 -6.45
C GLN A 152 4.54 -3.51 -6.23
N ALA A 153 4.57 -2.90 -5.06
CA ALA A 153 3.86 -1.66 -4.78
C ALA A 153 4.80 -0.49 -5.07
N VAL A 154 4.49 0.30 -6.10
CA VAL A 154 5.38 1.36 -6.59
C VAL A 154 4.77 2.72 -6.28
N ALA A 155 5.40 3.49 -5.40
CA ALA A 155 5.05 4.89 -5.18
C ALA A 155 5.66 5.76 -6.29
N PHE A 156 4.83 6.52 -6.99
CA PHE A 156 5.23 7.30 -8.16
C PHE A 156 4.44 8.59 -8.29
N GLU A 157 4.88 9.47 -9.19
CA GLU A 157 4.17 10.69 -9.55
C GLU A 157 3.35 10.48 -10.83
N LYS A 158 2.03 10.36 -10.71
CA LYS A 158 1.11 10.36 -11.86
C LYS A 158 0.97 11.76 -12.46
N GLY A 159 0.41 11.83 -13.66
CA GLY A 159 0.17 13.09 -14.36
C GLY A 159 1.38 13.58 -15.18
N GLY A 160 1.23 14.76 -15.76
CA GLY A 160 2.24 15.39 -16.64
C GLY A 160 2.68 16.75 -16.13
N VAL A 161 3.36 17.53 -16.98
CA VAL A 161 3.88 18.86 -16.64
C VAL A 161 2.80 19.89 -16.25
N THR A 162 1.54 19.64 -16.61
CA THR A 162 0.39 20.48 -16.28
C THR A 162 -0.37 20.03 -15.03
N THR A 163 -0.06 18.86 -14.46
CA THR A 163 -0.76 18.34 -13.27
C THR A 163 -0.24 19.04 -12.02
N PRO A 164 -1.12 19.60 -11.17
CA PRO A 164 -0.72 20.18 -9.89
C PRO A 164 0.06 19.18 -9.06
N LEU A 165 1.19 19.61 -8.49
CA LEU A 165 2.12 18.72 -7.80
C LEU A 165 1.45 18.01 -6.63
N GLU A 166 0.52 18.66 -5.93
CA GLU A 166 -0.28 18.05 -4.87
C GLU A 166 -1.10 16.81 -5.28
N GLU A 167 -1.46 16.67 -6.57
CA GLU A 167 -2.28 15.57 -7.08
C GLU A 167 -1.46 14.42 -7.68
N ARG A 168 -0.14 14.61 -7.78
CA ARG A 168 0.76 13.66 -8.46
C ARG A 168 1.09 12.42 -7.65
N PRO A 169 1.20 12.42 -6.30
CA PRO A 169 1.53 11.20 -5.59
C PRO A 169 0.49 10.09 -5.76
N ALA A 170 0.95 8.90 -6.14
CA ALA A 170 0.12 7.72 -6.35
C ALA A 170 0.90 6.44 -6.06
N VAL A 171 0.17 5.33 -5.93
CA VAL A 171 0.74 3.97 -5.86
C VAL A 171 0.14 3.14 -6.99
N ARG A 172 1.01 2.46 -7.76
CA ARG A 172 0.63 1.45 -8.75
C ARG A 172 1.15 0.08 -8.33
N PHE A 173 0.55 -0.96 -8.89
CA PHE A 173 0.94 -2.35 -8.63
C PHE A 173 1.47 -3.01 -9.90
N VAL A 174 2.55 -3.75 -9.76
CA VAL A 174 3.14 -4.56 -10.83
C VAL A 174 3.18 -6.00 -10.38
N GLU A 175 2.53 -6.88 -11.15
CA GLU A 175 2.42 -8.30 -10.83
C GLU A 175 3.19 -9.15 -11.83
N LYS A 176 3.87 -10.17 -11.33
CA LYS A 176 4.50 -11.19 -12.15
C LYS A 176 4.38 -12.55 -11.49
N ILE A 177 3.62 -13.44 -12.10
CA ILE A 177 3.49 -14.83 -11.67
C ILE A 177 4.62 -15.65 -12.31
N VAL A 178 5.33 -16.43 -11.49
CA VAL A 178 6.40 -17.33 -11.91
C VAL A 178 6.03 -18.74 -11.52
N SER A 179 6.21 -19.69 -12.44
CA SER A 179 5.99 -21.11 -12.15
C SER A 179 7.05 -21.64 -11.19
N GLY A 180 6.63 -22.49 -10.25
CA GLY A 180 7.50 -23.01 -9.20
C GLY A 180 7.55 -22.09 -7.99
N LEU A 181 7.95 -22.68 -6.87
CA LEU A 181 8.13 -22.00 -5.59
C LEU A 181 9.54 -21.44 -5.52
N ALA A 182 9.80 -20.40 -6.31
CA ALA A 182 11.08 -19.70 -6.29
C ALA A 182 11.11 -18.64 -5.18
N ASP A 183 12.23 -18.51 -4.50
CA ASP A 183 12.55 -17.32 -3.71
C ASP A 183 12.88 -16.18 -4.67
N ALA A 184 12.26 -15.01 -4.47
CA ALA A 184 12.67 -13.81 -5.19
C ALA A 184 14.16 -13.52 -4.86
N PRO A 185 15.00 -13.14 -5.86
CA PRO A 185 16.38 -12.80 -5.60
C PRO A 185 16.44 -11.50 -4.80
N GLY A 186 16.59 -11.60 -3.47
CA GLY A 186 16.59 -10.41 -2.63
C GLY A 186 16.67 -10.62 -1.11
N GLN A 187 17.00 -11.81 -0.63
CA GLN A 187 17.31 -11.99 0.79
C GLN A 187 18.69 -12.65 0.90
N PRO A 188 19.75 -11.91 1.31
CA PRO A 188 20.98 -12.57 1.71
C PRO A 188 20.63 -13.49 2.87
N ALA A 189 20.82 -14.79 2.66
CA ALA A 189 20.65 -15.81 3.68
C ALA A 189 21.41 -15.36 4.93
N ALA A 190 20.68 -15.24 6.05
CA ALA A 190 21.30 -15.07 7.34
C ALA A 190 22.29 -16.23 7.52
N ALA A 191 23.58 -15.88 7.57
CA ALA A 191 24.65 -16.83 7.79
C ALA A 191 24.36 -17.58 9.10
N ALA A 192 24.03 -18.86 8.96
CA ALA A 192 23.98 -19.79 10.08
C ALA A 192 25.43 -19.95 10.57
N GLY A 193 25.79 -19.15 11.57
CA GLY A 193 26.98 -19.37 12.38
C GLY A 193 26.80 -20.69 13.13
N GLY A 194 27.67 -21.65 12.85
CA GLY A 194 27.60 -23.00 13.40
C GLY A 194 28.94 -23.69 13.45
N LYS A 195 29.74 -23.29 14.45
CA LYS A 195 30.94 -23.91 15.05
C LYS A 195 32.22 -24.05 14.24
#